data_AF-A0A3B0U251-F1
#
_entry.id   AF-A0A3B0U251-F1
#
_cell.length_a   1.000
_cell.length_b   1.000
_cell.length_c   1.000
_cell.angle_alpha   90.00
_cell.angle_beta   90.00
_cell.angle_gamma   90.00
#
_symmetry.space_group_name_H-M   'P 1'
#
loop_
_entity.id
_entity.type
_entity.pdbx_description
1 polymer ?
#
loop_
_entity_poly.entity_id
_entity_poly.type
_entity_poly.pdbx_seq_one_letter_code
_entity_poly.pdbx_strand_id
1 'polypeptide(L)' 'MPESVLFSPDSAIAFAPSYISKSGKKTPGLGYFWPGCAGKAKWGLEIAGLAAIDIENHTAFHLEAVQTVTDSNTDSTK' A
#
# COMPACT_ATOMS: atom_id res chain seq x y z
N MET A 1 -0.77 -16.86 34.93
CA MET A 1 -1.23 -16.09 33.77
C MET A 1 0.00 -15.31 33.28
N PRO A 2 0.80 -15.80 32.31
CA PRO A 2 1.83 -14.95 31.75
C PRO A 2 1.16 -13.89 30.86
N GLU A 3 1.80 -12.72 30.78
CA GLU A 3 1.27 -11.50 30.18
C GLU A 3 0.78 -11.71 28.73
N SER A 4 -0.31 -11.02 28.40
CA SER A 4 -0.86 -10.94 27.04
C SER A 4 0.11 -10.19 26.13
N VAL A 5 1.13 -10.87 25.64
CA VAL A 5 1.96 -10.41 24.54
C VAL A 5 1.12 -10.52 23.27
N LEU A 6 0.60 -9.38 22.80
CA LEU A 6 -0.25 -9.32 21.61
C LEU A 6 0.50 -9.69 20.32
N PHE A 7 1.83 -9.64 20.32
CA PHE A 7 2.69 -9.95 19.17
C PHE A 7 3.98 -10.59 19.66
N SER A 8 4.33 -11.74 19.07
CA SER A 8 5.58 -12.45 19.38
C SER A 8 6.83 -11.59 19.12
N PRO A 9 7.98 -11.86 19.77
CA PRO A 9 9.22 -11.15 19.50
C PRO A 9 9.66 -11.25 18.03
N ASP A 10 9.33 -12.35 17.35
CA ASP A 10 9.55 -12.53 15.91
C ASP A 10 8.38 -11.95 15.09
N SER A 11 8.18 -10.64 15.23
CA SER A 11 7.20 -9.89 14.44
C SER A 11 7.88 -9.03 13.37
N ALA A 12 7.23 -8.90 12.21
CA ALA A 12 7.68 -8.08 11.09
C ALA A 12 6.58 -7.12 10.62
N ILE A 13 6.96 -6.00 10.02
CA ILE A 13 6.03 -5.12 9.31
C ILE A 13 6.15 -5.40 7.82
N ALA A 14 5.04 -5.80 7.20
CA ALA A 14 4.93 -5.94 5.76
C ALA A 14 4.43 -4.63 5.13
N PHE A 15 5.14 -4.19 4.09
CA PHE A 15 4.71 -3.14 3.19
C PHE A 15 4.37 -3.74 1.84
N ALA A 16 3.11 -3.60 1.41
CA ALA A 16 2.58 -4.21 0.20
C ALA A 16 1.75 -3.19 -0.60
N PRO A 17 2.37 -2.42 -1.51
CA PRO A 17 1.63 -1.54 -2.41
C PRO A 17 0.85 -2.35 -3.45
N SER A 18 -0.36 -1.88 -3.77
CA SER A 18 -1.25 -2.50 -4.73
C SER A 18 -1.71 -1.49 -5.78
N TYR A 19 -1.72 -1.91 -7.05
CA TYR A 19 -2.15 -1.10 -8.19
C TYR A 19 -3.60 -1.40 -8.57
N ILE A 20 -4.40 -0.37 -8.79
CA ILE A 20 -5.79 -0.46 -9.25
C ILE A 20 -5.95 0.28 -10.58
N SER A 21 -6.30 -0.46 -11.63
CA SER A 21 -6.55 0.11 -12.97
C SER A 21 -7.78 1.01 -12.97
N LYS A 22 -7.67 2.21 -13.55
CA LYS A 22 -8.77 3.15 -13.75
C LYS A 22 -8.77 3.71 -15.17
N SER A 23 -9.96 3.88 -15.75
CA SER A 23 -10.13 4.49 -17.08
C SER A 23 -10.46 5.98 -17.03
N GLY A 24 -10.99 6.48 -15.90
CA GLY A 24 -11.38 7.88 -15.72
C GLY A 24 -10.24 8.79 -15.28
N LYS A 25 -10.49 10.11 -15.32
CA LYS A 25 -9.55 11.16 -14.87
C LYS A 25 -10.05 11.98 -13.67
N LYS A 26 -11.28 11.74 -13.22
CA LYS A 26 -11.96 12.52 -12.17
C LYS A 26 -11.77 11.95 -10.77
N THR A 27 -11.09 10.81 -10.63
CA THR A 27 -10.79 10.23 -9.32
C THR A 27 -9.56 10.94 -8.75
N PRO A 28 -9.61 11.49 -7.53
CA PRO A 28 -8.43 12.06 -6.88
C PRO A 28 -7.32 11.03 -6.69
N GLY A 29 -6.06 11.46 -6.74
CA GLY A 29 -4.88 10.60 -6.56
C GLY A 29 -4.58 9.67 -7.74
N LEU A 30 -5.12 9.95 -8.93
CA LEU A 30 -4.75 9.25 -10.15
C LEU A 30 -3.36 9.66 -10.62
N GLY A 31 -2.55 8.67 -10.97
CA GLY A 31 -1.21 8.88 -11.48
C GLY A 31 -0.69 7.67 -12.26
N TYR A 32 0.59 7.72 -12.60
CA TYR A 32 1.30 6.61 -13.22
C TYR A 32 2.08 5.85 -12.16
N PHE A 33 1.65 4.62 -11.88
CA PHE A 33 2.25 3.74 -10.85
C PHE A 33 2.77 2.47 -11.50
N TRP A 34 3.76 1.80 -10.89
CA TRP A 34 4.39 0.60 -11.45
C TRP A 34 3.76 -0.69 -10.89
N PRO A 35 2.92 -1.41 -11.65
CA PRO A 35 2.45 -2.73 -11.26
C PRO A 35 3.57 -3.76 -11.49
N GLY A 36 3.89 -4.58 -10.49
CA GLY A 36 4.94 -5.60 -10.59
C GLY A 36 4.80 -6.52 -11.80
N CYS A 37 3.58 -6.94 -12.14
CA CYS A 37 3.32 -7.82 -13.29
C CYS A 37 3.41 -7.13 -14.66
N ALA A 38 3.45 -5.79 -14.73
CA ALA A 38 3.36 -5.07 -15.99
C ALA A 38 4.71 -4.70 -16.61
N GLY A 39 5.77 -4.62 -15.80
CA GLY A 39 7.10 -4.17 -16.25
C GLY A 39 7.13 -2.73 -16.80
N LYS A 40 6.09 -1.92 -16.52
CA LYS A 40 6.00 -0.50 -16.88
C LYS A 40 4.98 0.22 -16.02
N ALA A 41 5.16 1.53 -15.85
CA ALA A 41 4.16 2.38 -15.19
C ALA A 41 2.83 2.41 -15.98
N LYS A 42 1.71 2.34 -15.26
CA LYS A 42 0.34 2.37 -15.81
C LYS A 42 -0.51 3.42 -15.09
N TRP A 43 -1.45 3.98 -15.83
CA TRP A 43 -2.41 4.96 -15.30
C TRP A 43 -3.45 4.30 -14.39
N GLY A 44 -3.49 4.71 -13.13
CA GLY A 44 -4.42 4.15 -12.17
C GLY A 44 -4.27 4.76 -10.78
N LEU A 45 -4.66 3.99 -9.76
CA LEU A 45 -4.45 4.30 -8.36
C LEU A 45 -3.41 3.35 -7.78
N GLU A 46 -2.72 3.82 -6.75
CA GLU A 46 -1.90 3.01 -5.87
C GLU A 46 -2.41 3.12 -4.44
N ILE A 47 -2.45 1.99 -3.74
CA ILE A 47 -2.74 1.92 -2.31
C ILE A 47 -1.57 1.22 -1.63
N ALA A 48 -0.94 1.91 -0.68
CA ALA A 48 0.09 1.38 0.19
C ALA A 48 -0.56 0.64 1.37
N GLY A 49 -0.41 -0.67 1.43
CA GLY A 49 -0.85 -1.49 2.56
C GLY A 49 0.27 -1.76 3.56
N LEU A 50 -0.02 -1.60 4.85
CA LEU A 50 0.81 -2.02 5.97
C LEU A 50 0.13 -3.13 6.76
N ALA A 51 0.91 -4.13 7.15
CA ALA A 51 0.45 -5.22 8.01
C ALA A 51 1.50 -5.61 9.03
N ALA A 52 1.08 -5.94 10.24
CA ALA A 52 1.93 -6.60 11.23
C ALA A 52 1.84 -8.11 11.01
N ILE A 53 2.98 -8.74 10.80
CA ILE A 53 3.13 -10.18 10.66
C ILE A 53 3.69 -10.70 11.96
N ASP A 54 2.99 -11.65 12.56
CA ASP A 54 3.51 -12.46 13.65
C ASP A 54 4.00 -13.79 13.06
N ILE A 55 5.31 -14.01 13.09
CA ILE A 55 5.92 -15.19 12.47
C ILE A 55 5.62 -16.44 13.28
N GLU A 56 5.69 -16.38 14.61
CA GLU A 56 5.43 -17.54 15.48
C GLU A 56 3.98 -18.00 15.40
N ASN A 57 3.05 -17.05 15.36
CA ASN A 57 1.62 -17.35 15.27
C ASN A 57 1.13 -17.57 13.83
N HIS A 58 2.01 -17.41 12.82
CA HIS A 58 1.68 -17.55 11.40
C HIS A 58 0.48 -16.67 10.98
N THR A 59 0.38 -15.46 11.55
CA THR A 59 -0.74 -14.54 11.30
C THR A 59 -0.25 -13.20 10.78
N ALA A 60 -1.11 -12.53 10.01
CA ALA A 60 -0.87 -11.17 9.56
C ALA A 60 -2.12 -10.33 9.82
N PHE A 61 -1.94 -9.21 10.50
CA PHE A 61 -2.99 -8.25 10.81
C PHE A 61 -2.82 -7.01 9.95
N HIS A 62 -3.89 -6.62 9.25
CA HIS A 62 -3.92 -5.37 8.52
C HIS A 62 -3.87 -4.20 9.50
N LEU A 63 -2.88 -3.30 9.33
CA LEU A 63 -2.75 -2.11 10.17
C LEU A 63 -3.40 -0.92 9.48
N GLU A 64 -2.97 -0.64 8.25
CA GLU A 64 -3.39 0.57 7.54
C GLU A 64 -3.29 0.36 6.03
N ALA A 65 -4.22 0.93 5.29
CA ALA A 65 -4.15 1.07 3.84
C ALA A 65 -4.33 2.55 3.50
N VAL A 66 -3.28 3.17 2.97
CA VAL A 66 -3.29 4.58 2.58
C VAL A 66 -3.22 4.69 1.07
N GLN A 67 -4.13 5.45 0.48
CA GLN A 67 -4.07 5.76 -0.95
C GLN A 67 -2.91 6.74 -1.21
N THR A 68 -2.09 6.44 -2.21
CA THR A 68 -1.08 7.41 -2.69
C THR A 68 -1.80 8.57 -3.37
N VAL A 69 -1.64 9.79 -2.85
CA VAL A 69 -2.24 11.01 -3.43
C VAL A 69 -1.16 11.75 -4.21
N THR A 70 -1.37 11.92 -5.51
CA THR A 70 -0.56 12.78 -6.37
C THR A 70 -1.18 14.17 -6.43
N ASP A 71 -0.44 15.20 -6.02
CA ASP A 71 -0.90 16.58 -6.15
C ASP A 71 -0.95 16.99 -7.62
N SER A 72 -2.14 17.38 -8.09
CA SER A 72 -2.30 17.92 -9.46
C SER A 72 -1.78 19.35 -9.60
N ASN A 73 -1.16 19.93 -8.57
CA ASN A 73 -0.72 21.34 -8.56
C ASN A 73 0.79 21.52 -8.82
N THR A 74 1.55 20.43 -8.98
CA THR A 74 3.02 20.48 -9.13
C THR A 74 3.50 20.14 -10.55
N ASP A 75 2.59 19.86 -11.49
CA ASP A 75 2.92 19.42 -12.85
C ASP A 75 2.49 20.41 -13.96
N SER A 76 2.16 21.66 -13.58
CA SER A 76 1.72 22.73 -14.52
C SER A 76 2.85 23.65 -14.99
N THR A 77 4.12 23.34 -14.72
CA THR A 77 5.27 24.11 -15.23
C THR A 77 6.18 23.22 -16.05
N LYS A 78 5.76 22.96 -17.28
CA LYS A 78 6.70 22.69 -18.38
C LYS A 78 6.12 23.13 -19.72
#